data_AF-A0AB38R4Y0-F1
#
_entry.id   AF-A0AB38R4Y0-F1
#
_cell.length_a   1.000
_cell.length_b   1.000
_cell.length_c   1.000
_cell.angle_alpha   90.00
_cell.angle_beta   90.00
_cell.angle_gamma   90.00
#
_symmetry.space_group_name_H-M   'P 1'
#
loop_
_entity.id
_entity.type
_entity.pdbx_description
1 polymer ?
#
loop_
_entity_poly.entity_id
_entity_poly.type
_entity_poly.pdbx_seq_one_letter_code
_entity_poly.pdbx_strand_id
1 'polypeptide(L)'
;MPVNRTRKARYARKRKRRMDLVEHDLSVEQWSALKAAWGGCAYCGEPDESPQRDCVLAISRGGRYTLDNIAPACRSCNASKCNSEVTLWLRRKGYDEKAFLLRHAEIGIEMRAQFSEQS
;
A
#
# COMPACT_ATOMS: atom_id res chain seq x y z
N MET A 1 -27.26 0.28 24.29
CA MET A 1 -26.94 0.64 22.88
C MET A 1 -27.10 -0.60 21.99
N PRO A 2 -28.08 -0.65 21.07
CA PRO A 2 -28.28 -1.83 20.23
C PRO A 2 -27.10 -2.00 19.27
N VAL A 3 -26.44 -3.16 19.34
CA VAL A 3 -25.32 -3.49 18.47
C VAL A 3 -25.84 -3.60 17.03
N ASN A 4 -25.56 -2.61 16.18
CA ASN A 4 -25.96 -2.67 14.76
C ASN A 4 -25.38 -3.96 14.12
N ARG A 5 -26.27 -4.88 13.71
CA ARG A 5 -25.91 -6.25 13.24
C ARG A 5 -25.73 -6.36 11.74
N THR A 6 -25.85 -5.26 11.00
CA THR A 6 -25.71 -5.26 9.53
C THR A 6 -24.32 -5.75 9.09
N ARG A 7 -24.25 -6.41 7.93
CA ARG A 7 -22.98 -6.86 7.32
C ARG A 7 -21.99 -5.71 7.16
N LYS A 8 -22.48 -4.51 6.80
CA LYS A 8 -21.70 -3.27 6.69
C LYS A 8 -21.11 -2.85 8.04
N ALA A 9 -21.92 -2.81 9.10
CA ALA A 9 -21.43 -2.46 10.44
C ALA A 9 -20.39 -3.46 10.96
N ARG A 10 -20.58 -4.76 10.69
CA ARG A 10 -19.59 -5.80 11.03
C ARG A 10 -18.27 -5.59 10.28
N TYR A 11 -18.33 -5.33 8.98
CA TYR A 11 -17.13 -5.08 8.16
C TYR A 11 -16.37 -3.84 8.63
N ALA A 12 -17.08 -2.74 8.90
CA ALA A 12 -16.49 -1.50 9.42
C ALA A 12 -15.77 -1.73 10.76
N ARG A 13 -16.37 -2.44 11.71
CA ARG A 13 -15.72 -2.78 12.99
C ARG A 13 -14.48 -3.66 12.80
N LYS A 14 -14.54 -4.64 11.90
CA LYS A 14 -13.39 -5.50 11.59
C LYS A 14 -12.25 -4.70 10.96
N ARG A 15 -12.58 -3.77 10.04
CA ARG A 15 -11.61 -2.86 9.44
C ARG A 15 -10.97 -1.95 10.49
N LYS A 16 -11.79 -1.32 11.35
CA LYS A 16 -11.30 -0.46 12.44
C LYS A 16 -10.33 -1.21 13.34
N ARG A 17 -10.73 -2.38 13.88
CA ARG A 17 -9.84 -3.20 14.73
C ARG A 17 -8.52 -3.56 14.05
N ARG A 18 -8.54 -3.87 12.75
CA ARG A 18 -7.31 -4.16 12.01
C ARG A 18 -6.40 -2.94 11.86
N MET A 19 -6.98 -1.75 11.73
CA MET A 19 -6.20 -0.51 11.69
C MET A 19 -5.63 -0.19 13.07
N ASP A 20 -6.42 -0.38 14.13
CA ASP A 20 -5.98 -0.15 15.52
C ASP A 20 -4.86 -1.13 15.97
N LEU A 21 -4.67 -2.26 15.28
CA LEU A 21 -3.67 -3.31 15.58
C LEU A 21 -2.36 -3.17 14.79
N VAL A 22 -2.26 -2.16 13.94
CA VAL A 22 -1.18 -2.02 12.97
C VAL A 22 -0.53 -0.65 13.14
N GLU A 23 0.80 -0.64 13.16
CA GLU A 23 1.59 0.59 13.20
C GLU A 23 1.36 1.45 11.95
N HIS A 24 1.25 2.76 12.17
CA HIS A 24 1.00 3.78 11.14
C HIS A 24 2.17 4.76 11.06
N ASP A 25 3.36 4.23 10.87
CA ASP A 25 4.62 4.99 11.05
C ASP A 25 5.06 5.74 9.78
N LEU A 26 4.28 5.68 8.69
CA LEU A 26 4.64 6.35 7.46
C LEU A 26 4.51 7.88 7.60
N SER A 27 5.65 8.56 7.73
CA SER A 27 5.71 10.02 7.82
C SER A 27 5.38 10.72 6.49
N VAL A 28 5.17 12.04 6.54
CA VAL A 28 4.89 12.84 5.34
C VAL A 28 6.12 12.91 4.42
N GLU A 29 7.30 12.98 5.02
CA GLU A 29 8.61 13.02 4.37
C GLU A 29 8.87 11.69 3.66
N GLN A 30 8.69 10.57 4.37
CA GLN A 30 8.79 9.22 3.83
C GLN A 30 7.83 8.99 2.66
N TRP A 31 6.57 9.44 2.81
CA TRP A 31 5.61 9.37 1.73
C TRP A 31 6.02 10.19 0.49
N SER A 32 6.61 11.37 0.71
CA SER A 32 7.07 12.22 -0.39
C SER A 32 8.26 11.60 -1.12
N ALA A 33 9.20 10.99 -0.38
CA ALA A 33 10.31 10.24 -0.94
C ALA A 33 9.83 9.03 -1.76
N LEU A 34 8.87 8.25 -1.26
CA LEU A 34 8.26 7.14 -2.01
C LEU A 34 7.63 7.61 -3.33
N LYS A 35 6.85 8.69 -3.32
CA LYS A 35 6.26 9.24 -4.54
C LYS A 35 7.33 9.62 -5.57
N ALA A 36 8.40 10.26 -5.13
CA ALA A 36 9.51 10.66 -5.99
C ALA A 36 10.26 9.43 -6.56
N ALA A 37 10.55 8.44 -5.72
CA ALA A 37 11.27 7.23 -6.13
C ALA A 37 10.48 6.38 -7.14
N TRP A 38 9.14 6.34 -7.02
CA TRP A 38 8.29 5.64 -7.98
C TRP A 38 8.01 6.44 -9.26
N GLY A 39 7.92 7.78 -9.17
CA GLY A 39 7.68 8.66 -10.31
C GLY A 39 6.28 8.55 -10.94
N GLY A 40 5.35 7.83 -10.30
CA GLY A 40 4.00 7.57 -10.80
C GLY A 40 3.31 6.45 -10.04
N CYS A 41 2.26 5.88 -10.62
CA CYS A 41 1.61 4.70 -10.06
C CYS A 41 2.55 3.49 -10.10
N ALA A 42 2.81 2.89 -8.95
CA ALA A 42 3.69 1.73 -8.80
C ALA A 42 3.26 0.50 -9.62
N TYR A 43 2.00 0.46 -10.07
CA TYR A 43 1.45 -0.70 -10.77
C TYR A 43 1.34 -0.50 -12.27
N CYS A 44 0.67 0.58 -12.72
CA CYS A 44 0.48 0.83 -14.16
C CYS A 44 1.53 1.75 -14.76
N GLY A 45 2.42 2.34 -13.96
CA GLY A 45 3.47 3.27 -14.42
C GLY A 45 2.97 4.66 -14.81
N GLU A 46 1.67 4.83 -15.05
CA GLU A 46 1.09 6.13 -15.40
C GLU A 46 1.38 7.22 -14.35
N PRO A 47 1.69 8.45 -14.78
CA PRO A 47 1.80 9.60 -13.89
C PRO A 47 0.50 9.80 -13.11
N ASP A 48 0.63 10.11 -11.82
CA ASP A 48 -0.49 10.50 -10.97
C ASP A 48 -0.02 11.61 -10.03
N GLU A 49 -0.65 12.77 -10.12
CA GLU A 49 -0.36 13.92 -9.26
C GLU A 49 -0.87 13.72 -7.82
N SER A 50 -1.84 12.81 -7.64
CA SER A 50 -2.53 12.56 -6.38
C SER A 50 -2.62 11.07 -6.03
N PRO A 51 -1.49 10.33 -6.05
CA PRO A 51 -1.51 8.89 -5.84
C PRO A 51 -1.99 8.58 -4.42
N GLN A 52 -2.71 7.48 -4.28
CA GLN A 52 -3.14 6.95 -3.01
C GLN A 52 -2.04 6.07 -2.42
N ARG A 53 -1.97 6.00 -1.08
CA ARG A 53 -1.13 5.04 -0.38
C ARG A 53 -1.81 3.68 -0.39
N ASP A 54 -1.27 2.73 -1.15
CA ASP A 54 -1.74 1.34 -1.16
C ASP A 54 -0.76 0.43 -0.42
N CYS A 55 -1.29 -0.55 0.31
CA CYS A 55 -0.49 -1.56 0.99
C CYS A 55 -0.24 -2.73 0.06
N VAL A 56 1.02 -2.98 -0.31
CA VAL A 56 1.44 -4.08 -1.18
C VAL A 56 0.96 -5.42 -0.60
N LEU A 57 1.26 -5.70 0.67
CA LEU A 57 0.54 -6.67 1.48
C LEU A 57 -0.68 -5.99 2.13
N ALA A 58 -1.88 -6.45 1.80
CA ALA A 58 -3.10 -5.90 2.39
C ALA A 58 -3.15 -6.08 3.92
N ILE A 59 -3.63 -5.08 4.66
CA ILE A 59 -3.81 -5.17 6.13
C ILE A 59 -4.65 -6.38 6.54
N SER A 60 -5.66 -6.74 5.76
CA SER A 60 -6.49 -7.91 6.05
C SER A 60 -5.75 -9.25 6.03
N ARG A 61 -4.52 -9.25 5.50
CA ARG A 61 -3.59 -10.37 5.37
C ARG A 61 -2.29 -10.16 6.17
N GLY A 62 -2.27 -9.19 7.09
CA GLY A 62 -1.13 -8.93 7.99
C GLY A 62 -0.18 -7.80 7.57
N GLY A 63 -0.49 -7.07 6.49
CA GLY A 63 0.32 -5.92 6.10
C GLY A 63 0.20 -4.73 7.04
N ARG A 64 1.23 -3.85 7.01
CA ARG A 64 1.35 -2.68 7.88
C ARG A 64 1.45 -1.37 7.08
N TYR A 65 1.21 -0.23 7.72
CA TYR A 65 1.28 1.07 7.05
C TYR A 65 2.69 1.67 7.19
N THR A 66 3.68 0.92 6.72
CA THR A 66 5.10 1.19 6.87
C THR A 66 5.76 1.56 5.54
N LEU A 67 6.95 2.15 5.62
CA LEU A 67 7.77 2.54 4.47
C LEU A 67 7.99 1.39 3.48
N ASP A 68 8.23 0.17 3.98
CA ASP A 68 8.52 -1.00 3.14
C ASP A 68 7.27 -1.65 2.50
N ASN A 69 6.05 -1.30 2.93
CA ASN A 69 4.82 -1.95 2.48
C ASN A 69 3.88 -1.01 1.71
N ILE A 70 4.13 0.30 1.75
CA ILE A 70 3.30 1.29 1.06
C ILE A 70 3.90 1.62 -0.31
N ALA A 71 3.05 1.56 -1.34
CA ALA A 71 3.36 2.00 -2.68
C ALA A 71 2.34 3.05 -3.16
N PRO A 72 2.76 4.06 -3.94
CA PRO A 72 1.85 4.98 -4.58
C PRO A 72 1.04 4.27 -5.67
N ALA A 73 -0.28 4.40 -5.62
CA ALA A 73 -1.17 3.77 -6.57
C ALA A 73 -2.26 4.74 -7.01
N CYS A 74 -2.53 4.77 -8.31
CA CYS A 74 -3.66 5.54 -8.81
C CYS A 74 -4.99 4.96 -8.35
N ARG A 75 -6.03 5.79 -8.35
CA ARG A 75 -7.37 5.43 -7.85
C ARG A 75 -7.92 4.15 -8.49
N SER A 76 -7.74 3.98 -9.79
CA SER A 76 -8.23 2.81 -10.53
C SER A 76 -7.48 1.53 -10.15
N CYS A 77 -6.15 1.59 -10.06
CA CYS A 77 -5.32 0.45 -9.66
C CYS A 77 -5.58 0.06 -8.21
N ASN A 78 -5.59 1.01 -7.29
CA ASN A 78 -5.85 0.75 -5.87
C ASN A 78 -7.23 0.12 -5.66
N ALA A 79 -8.28 0.68 -6.30
CA ALA A 79 -9.63 0.11 -6.23
C ALA A 79 -9.71 -1.30 -6.83
N SER A 80 -9.02 -1.54 -7.96
CA SER A 80 -8.99 -2.85 -8.61
C SER A 80 -8.24 -3.91 -7.80
N LYS A 81 -7.10 -3.56 -7.19
CA LYS A 81 -6.33 -4.47 -6.34
C LYS A 81 -7.09 -4.83 -5.08
N CYS A 82 -7.65 -3.81 -4.41
CA CYS A 82 -8.36 -3.95 -3.15
C CYS A 82 -7.53 -4.74 -2.13
N ASN A 83 -8.01 -5.92 -1.69
CA ASN A 83 -7.32 -6.80 -0.76
C ASN A 83 -6.67 -8.03 -1.42
N SER A 84 -6.58 -8.04 -2.75
CA SER A 84 -5.89 -9.09 -3.50
C SER A 84 -4.42 -9.12 -3.12
N GLU A 85 -3.82 -10.31 -3.17
CA GLU A 85 -2.38 -10.43 -3.15
C GLU A 85 -1.81 -9.81 -4.45
N VAL A 86 -0.73 -9.05 -4.31
CA VAL A 86 -0.24 -8.13 -5.34
C VAL A 86 0.21 -8.87 -6.59
N THR A 87 0.98 -9.96 -6.46
CA THR A 87 1.53 -10.69 -7.61
C THR A 87 0.43 -11.36 -8.43
N LEU A 88 -0.53 -12.01 -7.77
CA LEU A 88 -1.71 -12.59 -8.43
C LEU A 88 -2.55 -11.53 -9.14
N TRP A 89 -2.69 -10.35 -8.53
CA TRP A 89 -3.42 -9.25 -9.15
C TRP A 89 -2.68 -8.65 -10.35
N LEU A 90 -1.36 -8.44 -10.25
CA LEU A 90 -0.52 -7.98 -11.36
C LEU A 90 -0.62 -8.93 -12.56
N ARG A 91 -0.46 -10.24 -12.32
CA ARG A 91 -0.63 -11.28 -13.36
C ARG A 91 -2.02 -11.22 -14.02
N ARG A 92 -3.09 -11.05 -13.23
CA ARG A 92 -4.45 -10.92 -13.76
C ARG A 92 -4.65 -9.65 -14.59
N LYS A 93 -3.99 -8.55 -14.22
CA LYS A 93 -4.03 -7.27 -14.94
C LYS A 93 -3.16 -7.25 -16.19
N GLY A 94 -2.26 -8.22 -16.36
CA GLY A 94 -1.26 -8.22 -17.42
C GLY A 94 -0.14 -7.21 -17.19
N TYR A 95 0.08 -6.80 -15.94
CA TYR A 95 1.20 -5.93 -15.57
C TYR A 95 2.45 -6.76 -15.29
N ASP A 96 3.63 -6.16 -15.47
CA ASP A 96 4.91 -6.83 -15.27
C ASP A 96 5.21 -7.01 -13.77
N GLU A 97 4.91 -8.22 -13.28
CA GLU A 97 5.19 -8.63 -11.91
C GLU A 97 6.68 -8.54 -11.55
N LYS A 98 7.55 -8.98 -12.47
CA LYS A 98 8.99 -9.04 -12.19
C LYS A 98 9.56 -7.63 -12.06
N ALA A 99 9.20 -6.74 -12.98
CA ALA A 99 9.60 -5.34 -12.91
C ALA A 99 9.11 -4.68 -11.62
N PHE A 100 7.86 -4.92 -11.21
CA PHE A 100 7.34 -4.42 -9.95
C PHE A 100 8.14 -4.91 -8.74
N LEU A 101 8.39 -6.22 -8.64
CA LEU A 101 9.09 -6.80 -7.48
C LEU A 101 10.53 -6.31 -7.37
N LEU A 102 11.24 -6.19 -8.49
CA LEU A 102 12.61 -5.65 -8.53
C LEU A 102 12.61 -4.19 -8.08
N ARG A 103 11.75 -3.35 -8.68
CA ARG A 103 11.68 -1.93 -8.33
C ARG A 103 11.26 -1.72 -6.88
N HIS A 104 10.32 -2.50 -6.38
CA HIS A 104 9.90 -2.46 -4.98
C HIS A 104 11.06 -2.81 -4.03
N ALA A 105 11.88 -3.81 -4.36
CA ALA A 105 13.04 -4.18 -3.57
C ALA A 105 14.12 -3.08 -3.58
N GLU A 106 14.43 -2.52 -4.76
CA GLU A 106 15.37 -1.41 -4.93
C GLU A 106 14.98 -0.19 -4.11
N ILE A 107 13.73 0.28 -4.27
CA ILE A 107 13.21 1.43 -3.52
C ILE A 107 13.23 1.12 -2.03
N GLY A 108 12.87 -0.09 -1.60
CA GLY A 108 12.95 -0.46 -0.18
C GLY A 108 14.37 -0.34 0.39
N ILE A 109 15.40 -0.73 -0.37
CA ILE A 109 16.80 -0.56 0.04
C ILE A 109 17.16 0.92 0.13
N GLU A 110 16.81 1.71 -0.88
CA GLU A 110 17.06 3.15 -0.93
C GLU A 110 16.40 3.88 0.24
N MET A 111 15.12 3.60 0.50
CA MET A 111 14.34 4.20 1.58
C MET A 111 14.91 3.82 2.95
N ARG A 112 15.32 2.56 3.17
CA ARG A 112 15.97 2.16 4.43
C ARG A 112 17.30 2.87 4.62
N ALA A 113 18.11 3.02 3.57
CA ALA A 113 19.36 3.77 3.65
C ALA A 113 19.10 5.24 4.02
N GLN A 114 18.11 5.87 3.37
CA GLN A 114 17.75 7.27 3.58
C GLN A 114 17.15 7.57 4.97
N PHE A 115 16.39 6.64 5.55
CA PHE A 115 15.66 6.85 6.82
C PHE A 115 16.16 5.99 7.99
N SER A 116 17.35 5.38 7.87
CA SER A 116 17.94 4.48 8.87
C SER A 116 18.18 5.07 10.27
N GLU A 117 18.11 6.41 10.42
CA GLU A 117 18.40 7.12 11.68
C GLU A 117 17.16 7.67 12.42
N GLN A 118 15.93 7.31 12.01
CA GLN A 118 14.69 7.83 12.63
C GLN A 118 13.94 6.83 13.53
N SER A 119 14.60 5.77 14.01
CA SER A 119 13.98 4.75 14.88
C SER A 119 14.42 4.83 16.33
#